data_AF-A0A972U0Q3-F1
#
_entry.id   AF-A0A972U0Q3-F1
#
_cell.length_a   1.000
_cell.length_b   1.000
_cell.length_c   1.000
_cell.angle_alpha   90.00
_cell.angle_beta   90.00
_cell.angle_gamma   90.00
#
_symmetry.space_group_name_H-M   'P 1'
#
loop_
_entity.id
_entity.type
_entity.pdbx_description
1 polymer ?
#
loop_
_entity_poly.entity_id
_entity_poly.type
_entity_poly.pdbx_seq_one_letter_code
_entity_poly.pdbx_strand_id
1 'polypeptide(L)'
;HGAEHIRRNHGISVKEANEAITDVAALLYDPDPKSTSKNSARLIGYSPTRGHVLVVILVHRNDRSEGWWGANGWTANNTDHQTYRRENTP
;
A
#
# COMPACT_ATOMS: atom_id res chain seq x y z
N HIS A 1 -7.58 14.35 -8.98
CA HIS A 1 -6.72 14.98 -7.96
C HIS A 1 -6.08 14.00 -6.96
N GLY A 2 -6.33 12.69 -6.97
CA GLY A 2 -5.80 11.75 -5.96
C GLY A 2 -4.40 11.18 -6.19
N ALA A 3 -3.76 11.54 -7.31
CA ALA A 3 -2.41 11.08 -7.67
C ALA A 3 -1.31 12.12 -7.35
N GLU A 4 -1.66 13.34 -6.94
CA GLU A 4 -0.71 14.46 -6.80
C GLU A 4 -0.14 14.66 -5.39
N HIS A 5 -0.57 13.87 -4.41
CA HIS A 5 -0.09 13.99 -3.02
C HIS A 5 0.93 12.91 -2.60
N ILE A 6 1.60 12.25 -3.55
CA ILE A 6 2.88 11.57 -3.26
C ILE A 6 3.99 12.64 -3.23
N ARG A 7 3.89 13.61 -2.32
CA ARG A 7 4.81 14.75 -2.28
C ARG A 7 5.90 14.52 -1.24
N ARG A 8 7.09 14.21 -1.78
CA ARG A 8 8.44 14.56 -1.28
C ARG A 8 9.22 13.66 -0.31
N ASN A 9 8.73 12.53 0.21
CA ASN A 9 9.57 11.71 1.11
C ASN A 9 9.45 10.17 0.97
N HIS A 10 8.92 9.66 -0.14
CA HIS A 10 8.49 8.27 -0.22
C HIS A 10 9.21 7.55 -1.35
N GLY A 11 9.98 6.52 -1.00
CA GLY A 11 10.96 5.85 -1.88
C GLY A 11 10.38 4.97 -2.98
N ILE A 12 9.14 5.22 -3.41
CA ILE A 12 8.46 4.55 -4.53
C ILE A 12 7.61 5.56 -5.34
N SER A 13 7.50 5.33 -6.64
CA SER A 13 6.72 6.12 -7.58
C SER A 13 5.22 5.78 -7.52
N VAL A 14 4.38 6.67 -8.07
CA VAL A 14 2.93 6.43 -8.24
C VAL A 14 2.67 5.14 -9.02
N LYS A 15 3.48 4.87 -10.06
CA LYS A 15 3.35 3.66 -10.87
C LYS A 15 3.59 2.40 -10.03
N GLU A 16 4.69 2.36 -9.28
CA GLU A 16 5.05 1.21 -8.43
C GLU A 16 4.00 0.99 -7.33
N ALA A 17 3.47 2.07 -6.75
CA ALA A 17 2.37 1.98 -5.79
C ALA A 17 1.09 1.40 -6.43
N ASN A 18 0.73 1.86 -7.63
CA ASN A 18 -0.43 1.33 -8.35
C ASN A 18 -0.24 -0.15 -8.72
N GLU A 19 0.95 -0.55 -9.14
CA GLU A 19 1.27 -1.96 -9.40
C GLU A 19 1.02 -2.83 -8.17
N ALA A 20 1.54 -2.41 -7.01
CA ALA A 20 1.30 -3.11 -5.75
C ALA A 20 -0.20 -3.14 -5.37
N ILE A 21 -0.95 -2.07 -5.62
CA ILE A 21 -2.41 -2.03 -5.37
C ILE A 21 -3.17 -3.01 -6.26
N THR A 22 -2.73 -3.19 -7.51
CA THR A 22 -3.37 -4.08 -8.49
C THR A 22 -2.88 -5.52 -8.44
N ASP A 23 -1.95 -5.83 -7.55
CA ASP A 23 -1.45 -7.17 -7.36
C ASP A 23 -2.56 -8.08 -6.82
N VAL A 24 -2.82 -9.19 -7.53
CA VAL A 24 -3.87 -10.16 -7.19
C VAL A 24 -3.60 -10.82 -5.83
N ALA A 25 -2.32 -10.90 -5.45
CA ALA A 25 -1.85 -11.46 -4.20
C ALA A 25 -1.72 -10.40 -3.08
N ALA A 26 -2.15 -9.16 -3.32
CA ALA A 26 -2.02 -8.09 -2.34
C ALA A 26 -2.84 -8.37 -1.07
N LEU A 27 -2.22 -8.08 0.07
CA LEU A 27 -2.87 -8.16 1.37
C LEU A 27 -3.34 -6.77 1.78
N LEU A 28 -4.63 -6.63 2.07
CA LEU A 28 -5.22 -5.39 2.56
C LEU A 28 -5.62 -5.55 4.03
N TYR A 29 -5.09 -4.67 4.87
CA TYR A 29 -5.49 -4.54 6.27
C TYR A 29 -6.20 -3.20 6.48
N ASP A 30 -7.51 -3.26 6.67
CA ASP A 30 -8.36 -2.11 7.01
C ASP A 30 -9.07 -2.36 8.35
N PRO A 31 -8.82 -1.55 9.39
CA PRO A 31 -7.85 -0.45 9.45
C PRO A 31 -6.40 -0.95 9.50
N ASP A 32 -5.44 -0.10 9.12
CA ASP A 32 -4.00 -0.35 9.24
C ASP A 32 -3.68 -0.70 10.71
N PRO A 33 -3.16 -1.91 10.98
CA PRO A 33 -2.89 -2.36 12.35
C PRO A 33 -1.85 -1.50 13.08
N LYS A 34 -1.10 -0.66 12.34
CA LYS A 34 -0.11 0.27 12.91
C LYS A 34 -0.60 1.72 12.97
N SER A 35 -1.81 2.01 12.50
CA SER A 35 -2.37 3.35 12.50
C SER A 35 -3.12 3.63 13.80
N THR A 36 -2.66 4.63 14.56
CA THR A 36 -3.30 5.06 15.81
C THR A 36 -4.70 5.64 15.56
N SER A 37 -4.87 6.40 14.47
CA SER A 37 -6.13 7.06 14.14
C SER A 37 -7.14 6.14 13.46
N LYS A 38 -6.72 4.93 13.02
CA LYS A 38 -7.52 3.94 12.29
C LYS A 38 -8.21 4.45 11.01
N ASN A 39 -7.80 5.61 10.50
CA ASN A 39 -8.37 6.23 9.30
C ASN A 39 -7.61 5.88 8.00
N SER A 40 -6.89 4.77 8.01
CA SER A 40 -6.03 4.34 6.90
C SER A 40 -6.03 2.84 6.83
N ALA A 41 -5.78 2.28 5.65
CA ALA A 41 -5.48 0.88 5.42
C ALA A 41 -4.01 0.69 5.01
N ARG A 42 -3.49 -0.50 5.30
CA ARG A 42 -2.17 -0.95 4.87
C ARG A 42 -2.34 -2.00 3.80
N LEU A 43 -1.77 -1.74 2.62
CA LEU A 43 -1.67 -2.70 1.54
C LEU A 43 -0.23 -3.21 1.44
N ILE A 44 -0.06 -4.51 1.29
CA ILE A 44 1.22 -5.17 1.03
C ILE A 44 1.10 -5.92 -0.29
N GLY A 45 1.81 -5.46 -1.33
CA GLY A 45 1.69 -6.01 -2.68
C GLY A 45 2.98 -5.89 -3.49
N TYR A 46 3.11 -6.70 -4.53
CA TYR A 46 4.29 -6.75 -5.37
C TYR A 46 4.27 -5.69 -6.49
N SER A 47 5.38 -4.98 -6.68
CA SER A 47 5.60 -4.13 -7.84
C SER A 47 6.59 -4.78 -8.81
N PRO A 48 6.17 -5.12 -10.05
CA PRO A 48 7.07 -5.62 -11.07
C PRO A 48 8.13 -4.61 -11.50
N THR A 49 7.80 -3.31 -11.56
CA THR A 49 8.79 -2.27 -11.92
C THR A 49 9.90 -2.20 -10.88
N ARG A 50 9.56 -2.33 -9.59
CA ARG A 50 10.56 -2.29 -8.52
C ARG A 50 11.23 -3.65 -8.29
N GLY A 51 10.58 -4.75 -8.64
CA GLY A 51 11.05 -6.10 -8.35
C GLY A 51 10.92 -6.50 -6.88
N HIS A 52 10.14 -5.75 -6.08
CA HIS A 52 10.02 -5.94 -4.64
C HIS A 52 8.57 -5.86 -4.17
N VAL A 53 8.31 -6.46 -3.00
CA VAL A 53 7.06 -6.23 -2.25
C VAL A 53 7.12 -4.83 -1.65
N LEU A 54 6.04 -4.10 -1.77
CA LEU A 54 5.88 -2.74 -1.29
C LEU A 54 4.78 -2.70 -0.23
N VAL A 55 4.94 -1.79 0.72
CA VAL A 55 3.88 -1.37 1.63
C VAL A 55 3.32 -0.05 1.11
N VAL A 56 2.01 0.02 0.93
CA VAL A 56 1.27 1.22 0.51
C VAL A 56 0.24 1.54 1.58
N ILE A 57 0.27 2.78 2.08
CA ILE A 57 -0.74 3.28 3.01
C ILE A 57 -1.80 4.03 2.20
N LEU A 58 -3.04 3.59 2.38
CA LEU A 58 -4.23 4.17 1.78
C LEU A 58 -5.00 4.91 2.88
N VAL A 59 -5.48 6.12 2.62
CA VAL A 59 -6.29 6.88 3.58
C VAL A 59 -7.71 6.99 3.04
N HIS A 60 -8.70 6.72 3.88
CA HIS A 60 -10.11 6.81 3.51
C HIS A 60 -10.44 8.23 3.04
N ARG A 61 -11.18 8.33 1.93
CA ARG A 61 -11.72 9.61 1.49
C ARG A 61 -12.92 9.96 2.36
N ASN A 62 -12.82 11.05 3.12
CA ASN A 62 -13.97 11.58 3.86
C ASN A 62 -14.86 12.49 2.99
N ASP A 63 -14.40 12.86 1.80
CA ASP A 63 -15.07 13.79 0.88
C ASP A 63 -15.90 13.09 -0.22
N ARG A 64 -15.86 11.76 -0.30
CA ARG A 64 -16.68 10.93 -1.19
C ARG A 64 -17.11 9.67 -0.44
N SER A 65 -18.29 9.13 -0.74
CA SER A 65 -18.82 7.93 -0.08
C SER A 65 -17.91 6.70 -0.21
N GLU A 66 -17.07 6.64 -1.26
CA GLU A 66 -16.16 5.52 -1.50
C GLU A 66 -14.85 6.02 -2.14
N GLY A 67 -13.73 5.43 -1.72
CA GLY A 67 -12.43 5.61 -2.35
C GLY A 67 -11.29 5.92 -1.37
N TRP A 68 -10.07 5.85 -1.89
CA TRP A 68 -8.84 6.04 -1.14
C TRP A 68 -8.02 7.21 -1.71
N TRP A 69 -7.37 7.96 -0.83
CA TRP A 69 -6.20 8.75 -1.21
C TRP A 69 -4.98 7.85 -1.04
N GLY A 70 -4.13 7.76 -2.07
CA GLY A 70 -2.80 7.18 -1.92
C GLY A 70 -2.01 8.09 -0.98
N ALA A 71 -1.70 7.61 0.23
CA ALA A 71 -1.10 8.45 1.25
C ALA A 71 0.42 8.39 1.16
N ASN A 72 1.02 7.17 1.17
CA ASN A 72 2.47 6.94 1.18
C ASN A 72 2.82 5.49 0.80
N GLY A 73 4.09 5.22 0.47
CA GLY A 73 4.58 3.83 0.39
C GLY A 73 6.10 3.68 0.42
N TRP A 74 6.57 2.45 0.63
CA TRP A 74 7.98 2.07 0.76
C TRP A 74 8.20 0.59 0.47
N THR A 75 9.46 0.17 0.26
CA THR A 75 9.82 -1.26 0.14
C THR A 75 9.55 -2.00 1.44
N ALA A 76 8.87 -3.14 1.37
CA ALA A 76 8.55 -3.99 2.52
C ALA A 76 9.81 -4.43 3.28
N ASN A 77 9.73 -4.51 4.61
CA ASN A 77 10.79 -5.14 5.41
C ASN A 77 10.68 -6.67 5.36
N ASN A 78 11.61 -7.38 6.01
CA ASN A 78 11.64 -8.84 6.00
C ASN A 78 10.36 -9.47 6.60
N THR A 79 9.76 -8.86 7.62
CA THR A 79 8.51 -9.34 8.23
C THR A 79 7.34 -9.23 7.24
N ASP A 80 7.15 -8.07 6.63
CA ASP A 80 6.11 -7.85 5.62
C ASP A 80 6.30 -8.80 4.41
N HIS A 81 7.54 -9.05 3.98
CA HIS A 81 7.87 -10.02 2.94
C HIS A 81 7.53 -11.47 3.32
N GLN A 82 7.73 -11.87 4.58
CA GLN A 82 7.37 -13.20 5.06
C GLN A 82 5.85 -13.35 5.14
N THR A 83 5.15 -12.33 5.64
CA THR A 83 3.68 -12.30 5.66
C THR A 83 3.14 -12.43 4.24
N TYR A 84 3.59 -11.59 3.31
CA TYR A 84 3.17 -11.66 1.91
C TYR A 84 3.41 -13.04 1.29
N ARG A 85 4.58 -13.66 1.51
CA ARG A 85 4.84 -15.01 1.00
C ARG A 85 3.96 -16.08 1.65
N ARG A 86 3.81 -16.04 2.98
CA ARG A 86 3.06 -17.05 3.74
C ARG A 86 1.59 -17.08 3.33
N GLU A 87 0.95 -15.92 3.23
CA GLU A 87 -0.46 -15.81 2.87
C GLU A 87 -0.71 -16.11 1.38
N ASN A 88 0.33 -16.07 0.54
CA ASN A 88 0.27 -16.38 -0.90
C ASN A 88 0.96 -17.71 -1.27
N THR A 89 1.27 -18.57 -0.29
CA THR A 89 1.72 -19.94 -0.55
C THR A 89 0.46 -20.81 -0.71
N PRO A 90 0.34 -21.62 -1.78
CA PRO A 90 -0.81 -22.51 -1.98
C PRO A 90 -0.94 -23.60 -0.92
#